data_AF-A0A923XNG1-F1
#
_entry.id   AF-A0A923XNG1-F1
#
_cell.length_a   1.000
_cell.length_b   1.000
_cell.length_c   1.000
_cell.angle_alpha   90.00
_cell.angle_beta   90.00
_cell.angle_gamma   90.00
#
_symmetry.space_group_name_H-M   'P 1'
#
loop_
_entity.id
_entity.type
_entity.pdbx_description
1 polymer ?
#
loop_
_entity_poly.entity_id
_entity_poly.type
_entity_poly.pdbx_seq_one_letter_code
_entity_poly.pdbx_strand_id
1 'polypeptide(L)'
;MSRPVLVFDIESIPDIGGPRAAPPESSDAEVYAAWLQERKDRDQSDFTPLRRQRVLAISCVFRNAEGIRVHSFVDRDDASEVAGLTEAEYEQEIAMVKETLAGLARAEPHWDEYLKALG
;
A
#
# COMPACT_ATOMS: atom_id res chain seq x y z
N MET A 1 10.42 -13.82 -26.83
CA MET A 1 9.35 -13.33 -25.93
C MET A 1 9.97 -12.37 -24.93
N SER A 2 9.39 -11.19 -24.74
CA SER A 2 9.87 -10.23 -23.74
C SER A 2 9.49 -10.71 -22.34
N ARG A 3 10.47 -10.80 -21.45
CA ARG A 3 10.29 -11.20 -20.05
C ARG A 3 9.34 -10.20 -19.34
N PRO A 4 8.36 -10.65 -18.53
CA PRO A 4 7.49 -9.74 -17.80
C PRO A 4 8.30 -8.81 -16.88
N VAL A 5 7.86 -7.55 -16.76
CA VAL A 5 8.49 -6.52 -15.92
C VAL A 5 7.42 -5.83 -15.09
N LEU A 6 7.64 -5.80 -13.77
CA LEU A 6 6.88 -4.98 -12.82
C LEU A 6 7.79 -3.86 -12.33
N VAL A 7 7.33 -2.62 -12.44
CA VAL A 7 7.93 -1.46 -11.78
C VAL A 7 6.91 -0.95 -10.78
N PHE A 8 7.34 -0.63 -9.57
CA PHE A 8 6.48 -0.04 -8.56
C PHE A 8 7.19 1.08 -7.83
N ASP A 9 6.39 1.95 -7.23
CA ASP A 9 6.82 3.02 -6.34
C ASP A 9 5.97 3.01 -5.07
N ILE A 10 6.51 3.53 -3.97
CA ILE A 10 5.85 3.49 -2.65
C ILE A 10 5.83 4.90 -2.06
N GLU A 11 4.64 5.35 -1.70
CA GLU A 11 4.41 6.59 -0.97
C GLU A 11 4.14 6.27 0.50
N SER A 12 4.83 6.96 1.40
CA SER A 12 4.71 6.73 2.84
C SER A 12 4.64 8.03 3.63
N ILE A 13 4.05 7.93 4.82
CA ILE A 13 3.95 9.03 5.78
C ILE A 13 4.57 8.60 7.12
N PRO A 14 4.99 9.54 7.98
CA PRO A 14 5.36 9.22 9.36
C PRO A 14 4.24 8.46 10.09
N ASP A 15 4.56 7.31 10.69
CA ASP A 15 3.63 6.59 11.56
C ASP A 15 3.64 7.22 12.95
N ILE A 16 2.56 7.94 13.28
CA ILE A 16 2.36 8.67 14.54
C ILE A 16 1.75 7.83 15.67
N GLY A 17 1.09 6.72 15.34
CA GLY A 17 0.31 5.89 16.27
C GLY A 17 1.10 4.81 17.02
N GLY A 18 2.35 4.53 16.63
CA GLY A 18 3.19 3.55 17.32
C GLY A 18 3.43 3.87 18.81
N PRO A 19 3.83 2.89 19.64
CA PRO A 19 4.00 3.08 21.09
C PRO A 19 5.01 4.21 21.37
N ARG A 20 4.51 5.32 21.93
CA ARG A 20 5.27 6.54 22.20
C ARG A 20 5.10 6.96 23.65
N ALA A 21 6.16 7.54 24.21
CA ALA A 21 6.14 8.24 25.50
C ALA A 21 5.68 9.70 25.31
N ALA A 22 4.57 9.91 24.61
CA ALA A 22 3.94 11.23 24.49
C ALA A 22 2.84 11.38 25.54
N PRO A 23 2.56 12.60 26.04
CA PRO A 23 1.39 12.84 26.88
C PRO A 23 0.11 12.35 26.18
N PRO A 24 -0.86 11.74 26.91
CA PRO A 24 -2.09 11.21 26.32
C PRO A 24 -2.93 12.25 25.55
N GLU A 25 -2.77 13.52 25.91
CA GLU A 25 -3.54 14.65 25.39
C GLU A 25 -2.89 15.30 24.14
N SER A 26 -1.70 14.84 23.73
CA SER A 26 -0.99 15.43 22.58
C SER A 26 -1.62 15.00 21.26
N SER A 27 -1.85 15.97 20.37
CA SER A 27 -2.24 15.70 18.99
C SER A 27 -1.10 15.11 18.17
N ASP A 28 -1.42 14.35 17.13
CA ASP A 28 -0.42 13.75 16.23
C ASP A 28 0.59 14.76 15.67
N ALA A 29 0.10 15.96 15.34
CA ALA A 29 0.92 17.06 14.84
C ALA A 29 1.94 17.54 15.88
N GLU A 30 1.54 17.67 17.15
CA GLU A 30 2.42 18.07 18.25
C GLU A 30 3.48 16.99 18.52
N VAL A 31 3.08 15.71 18.50
CA VAL A 31 4.01 14.60 18.69
C VAL A 31 5.04 14.54 17.56
N TYR A 32 4.62 14.76 16.31
CA TYR A 32 5.54 14.81 15.18
C TYR A 32 6.50 16.02 15.24
N ALA A 33 5.98 17.19 15.61
CA ALA A 33 6.79 18.40 15.77
C ALA A 33 7.86 18.24 16.87
N ALA A 34 7.50 17.66 18.01
CA ALA A 34 8.43 17.37 19.10
C ALA A 34 9.53 16.39 18.66
N TRP A 35 9.16 15.35 17.91
CA TRP A 35 10.13 14.40 17.36
C TRP A 35 11.10 15.05 16.37
N LEU A 36 10.61 15.92 15.48
CA LEU A 36 11.46 16.68 14.56
C LEU A 36 12.44 17.58 15.31
N GLN A 37 11.98 18.25 16.37
CA GLN A 37 12.83 19.11 17.19
C GLN A 37 13.95 18.31 17.86
N GLU A 38 13.63 17.16 18.48
CA GLU A 38 14.63 16.29 19.10
C GLU A 38 15.70 15.84 18.10
N ARG A 39 15.30 15.53 16.85
CA ARG A 39 16.24 15.14 15.79
C ARG A 39 17.17 16.29 15.42
N LYS A 40 16.62 17.49 15.22
CA LYS A 40 17.39 18.71 14.89
C LYS A 40 18.40 19.05 15.98
N ASP A 41 18.00 18.96 17.24
CA ASP A 41 18.89 19.20 18.39
C ASP A 41 20.06 18.21 18.42
N ARG A 42 19.90 17.03 17.81
CA ARG A 42 20.92 15.97 17.69
C ARG A 42 21.63 15.96 16.34
N ASP A 43 21.41 16.96 15.48
CA ASP A 43 21.93 17.03 14.10
C ASP A 43 21.62 15.76 13.28
N GLN A 44 20.41 15.20 13.49
CA GLN A 44 19.91 14.02 12.79
C GLN A 44 18.97 14.42 11.66
N SER A 45 18.95 13.58 10.62
CA SER A 45 18.02 13.69 9.50
C SER A 45 16.56 13.70 9.93
N ASP A 46 15.75 14.55 9.30
CA ASP A 46 14.30 14.65 9.50
C ASP A 46 13.52 13.46 8.89
N PHE A 47 14.16 12.56 8.13
CA PHE A 47 13.54 11.31 7.66
C PHE A 47 13.20 10.34 8.81
N THR A 48 11.97 9.85 8.83
CA THR A 48 11.57 8.79 9.76
C THR A 48 12.28 7.47 9.42
N PRO A 49 12.74 6.70 10.42
CA PRO A 49 13.23 5.34 10.17
C PRO A 49 12.16 4.51 9.46
N LEU A 50 12.55 3.61 8.53
CA LEU A 50 11.61 2.80 7.73
C LEU A 50 10.53 2.09 8.56
N ARG A 51 10.90 1.58 9.75
CA ARG A 51 9.96 0.93 10.69
C ARG A 51 8.94 1.88 11.35
N ARG A 52 9.03 3.19 11.09
CA ARG A 52 8.14 4.26 11.57
C ARG A 52 7.53 5.03 10.39
N GLN A 53 7.43 4.37 9.24
CA GLN A 53 6.74 4.86 8.07
C GLN A 53 5.50 3.99 7.85
N ARG A 54 4.34 4.62 7.71
CA ARG A 54 3.11 3.97 7.24
C ARG A 54 3.06 4.12 5.73
N VAL A 55 2.85 3.03 5.01
CA VAL A 55 2.65 3.07 3.55
C VAL A 55 1.27 3.63 3.27
N LEU A 56 1.21 4.73 2.53
CA LEU A 56 -0.03 5.38 2.10
C LEU A 56 -0.46 4.86 0.73
N ALA A 57 0.49 4.64 -0.18
CA ALA A 57 0.19 4.08 -1.48
C ALA A 57 1.33 3.23 -2.06
N ILE A 58 0.97 2.26 -2.88
CA ILE A 58 1.88 1.52 -3.75
C ILE A 58 1.33 1.57 -5.17
N SER A 59 2.02 2.24 -6.08
CA SER A 59 1.65 2.31 -7.48
C SER A 59 2.51 1.36 -8.30
N CYS A 60 1.93 0.65 -9.26
CA CYS A 60 2.67 -0.29 -10.08
C CYS A 60 2.28 -0.25 -11.56
N VAL A 61 3.27 -0.47 -12.42
CA VAL A 61 3.15 -0.65 -13.86
C VAL A 61 3.70 -2.03 -14.22
N PHE A 62 2.85 -2.88 -14.79
CA PHE A 62 3.20 -4.22 -15.22
C PHE A 62 3.18 -4.32 -16.74
N ARG A 63 4.25 -4.84 -17.34
CA ARG A 63 4.34 -5.10 -18.79
C ARG A 63 4.62 -6.57 -19.04
N ASN A 64 3.86 -7.19 -19.92
CA ASN A 64 4.10 -8.56 -20.41
C ASN A 64 3.97 -8.61 -21.95
N ALA A 65 3.76 -9.81 -22.50
CA ALA A 65 3.60 -9.99 -23.95
C ALA A 65 2.28 -9.41 -24.49
N GLU A 66 1.27 -9.20 -23.63
CA GLU A 66 -0.04 -8.66 -24.01
C GLU A 66 -0.12 -7.13 -23.94
N GLY A 67 0.76 -6.47 -23.16
CA GLY A 67 0.78 -5.01 -23.08
C GLY A 67 1.21 -4.47 -21.72
N ILE A 68 0.74 -3.26 -21.39
CA ILE A 68 1.06 -2.53 -20.14
C ILE A 68 -0.22 -2.36 -19.31
N ARG A 69 -0.14 -2.57 -17.99
CA ARG A 69 -1.21 -2.35 -17.01
C ARG A 69 -0.71 -1.47 -15.88
N VAL A 70 -1.58 -0.63 -15.31
CA VAL A 70 -1.26 0.30 -14.22
C VAL A 70 -2.27 0.12 -13.09
N HIS A 71 -1.79 0.03 -11.85
CA HIS A 71 -2.65 -0.06 -10.66
C HIS A 71 -2.05 0.71 -9.47
N SER A 72 -2.87 1.03 -8.46
CA SER A 72 -2.41 1.64 -7.23
C SER A 72 -3.20 1.14 -6.04
N PHE A 73 -2.50 0.68 -5.01
CA PHE A 73 -3.03 0.34 -3.70
C PHE A 73 -2.95 1.60 -2.83
N VAL A 74 -4.06 2.01 -2.21
CA VAL A 74 -4.12 3.26 -1.42
C VAL A 74 -4.82 2.99 -0.11
N ASP A 75 -4.22 3.44 0.99
CA ASP A 75 -4.84 3.48 2.32
C ASP A 75 -5.81 4.67 2.37
N ARG A 76 -7.12 4.40 2.54
CA ARG A 76 -8.18 5.39 2.28
C ARG A 76 -8.94 5.93 3.48
N ASP A 77 -9.01 5.28 4.64
CA ASP A 77 -9.88 5.75 5.73
C ASP A 77 -9.48 5.22 7.13
N ASP A 78 -8.20 4.85 7.34
CA ASP A 78 -7.78 4.06 8.52
C ASP A 78 -8.58 2.74 8.71
N ALA A 79 -9.44 2.41 7.74
CA ALA A 79 -10.15 1.14 7.58
C ALA A 79 -9.21 0.01 7.13
N SER A 80 -7.96 0.33 6.80
CA SER A 80 -6.88 -0.59 7.13
C SER A 80 -6.71 -0.56 8.65
N GLU A 81 -7.58 -1.28 9.36
CA GLU A 81 -7.25 -1.73 10.71
C GLU A 81 -5.81 -2.26 10.65
N VAL A 82 -4.96 -1.77 11.55
CA VAL A 82 -3.53 -2.06 11.55
C VAL A 82 -3.29 -3.57 11.40
N ALA A 83 -2.59 -3.94 10.31
CA ALA A 83 -2.04 -5.25 9.93
C ALA A 83 -2.52 -5.67 8.53
N GLY A 84 -1.77 -6.55 7.86
CA GLY A 84 -2.22 -7.11 6.60
C GLY A 84 -3.63 -7.69 6.69
N LEU A 85 -4.35 -7.68 5.57
CA LEU A 85 -5.70 -8.22 5.41
C LEU A 85 -5.89 -9.52 6.21
N THR A 86 -6.98 -9.66 6.96
CA THR A 86 -7.35 -10.98 7.47
C THR A 86 -7.61 -11.91 6.29
N GLU A 87 -7.48 -13.22 6.50
CA GLU A 87 -7.67 -14.20 5.42
C GLU A 87 -9.06 -14.06 4.76
N ALA A 88 -10.10 -13.78 5.57
CA ALA A 88 -11.46 -13.58 5.08
C ALA A 88 -11.64 -12.31 4.23
N GLU A 89 -10.95 -11.21 4.57
CA GLU A 89 -11.03 -9.94 3.83
C GLU A 89 -10.20 -10.00 2.55
N TYR A 90 -9.03 -10.66 2.60
CA TYR A 90 -8.27 -11.00 1.41
C TYR A 90 -9.10 -11.87 0.46
N GLU A 91 -9.81 -12.87 0.96
CA GLU A 91 -10.70 -13.71 0.15
C GLU A 91 -11.87 -12.92 -0.47
N GLN A 92 -12.48 -11.99 0.27
CA GLN A 92 -13.54 -11.13 -0.25
C GLN A 92 -13.04 -10.19 -1.36
N GLU A 93 -11.88 -9.56 -1.16
CA GLU A 93 -11.27 -8.68 -2.15
C GLU A 93 -10.84 -9.46 -3.41
N ILE A 94 -10.22 -10.62 -3.22
CA ILE A 94 -9.89 -11.53 -4.32
C ILE A 94 -11.15 -12.03 -5.03
N ALA A 95 -12.23 -12.32 -4.31
CA ALA A 95 -13.51 -12.73 -4.91
C ALA A 95 -14.13 -11.61 -5.74
N MET A 96 -14.17 -10.37 -5.23
CA MET A 96 -14.68 -9.21 -5.98
C MET A 96 -13.86 -8.95 -7.25
N VAL A 97 -12.53 -9.02 -7.15
CA VAL A 97 -11.63 -8.86 -8.29
C VAL A 97 -11.85 -9.98 -9.30
N LYS A 98 -11.94 -11.24 -8.86
CA LYS A 98 -12.19 -12.39 -9.72
C LYS A 98 -13.54 -12.29 -10.42
N GLU A 99 -14.60 -11.91 -9.71
CA GLU A 99 -15.96 -11.80 -10.27
C GLU A 99 -16.05 -10.67 -11.30
N THR A 100 -15.43 -9.52 -11.01
CA THR A 100 -15.33 -8.40 -11.94
C THR A 100 -14.59 -8.79 -13.21
N LEU A 101 -13.44 -9.45 -13.08
CA LEU A 101 -12.63 -9.90 -14.20
C LEU A 101 -13.33 -11.02 -15.00
N ALA A 102 -14.07 -11.92 -14.35
CA ALA A 102 -14.87 -12.95 -15.00
C ALA A 102 -16.06 -12.37 -15.79
N GLY A 103 -16.64 -11.27 -15.29
CA GLY A 103 -17.63 -10.49 -16.03
C GLY A 103 -17.06 -9.91 -17.33
N LEU A 104 -15.86 -9.32 -17.25
CA LEU A 104 -15.15 -8.74 -18.39
C LEU A 104 -14.63 -9.80 -19.37
N ALA A 105 -14.24 -10.98 -18.88
CA ALA A 105 -13.73 -12.08 -19.70
C ALA A 105 -14.71 -12.57 -20.78
N ARG A 106 -16.02 -12.38 -20.57
CA ARG A 106 -17.04 -12.72 -21.58
C ARG A 106 -16.91 -11.91 -22.86
N ALA A 107 -16.45 -10.66 -22.75
CA ALA A 107 -16.20 -9.78 -23.88
C ALA A 107 -14.71 -9.83 -24.33
N GLU A 108 -13.82 -10.10 -23.39
CA GLU A 108 -12.38 -9.97 -23.57
C GLU A 108 -11.62 -11.20 -23.02
N PRO A 109 -11.40 -12.24 -23.84
CA PRO A 109 -10.89 -13.55 -23.39
C PRO A 109 -9.52 -13.53 -22.71
N HIS A 110 -8.74 -12.46 -22.84
CA HIS A 110 -7.41 -12.35 -22.23
C HIS A 110 -7.47 -12.12 -20.70
N TRP A 111 -8.64 -11.79 -20.14
CA TRP A 111 -8.84 -11.77 -18.68
C TRP A 111 -8.95 -13.18 -18.08
N ASP A 112 -9.34 -14.21 -18.86
CA ASP A 112 -9.36 -15.62 -18.40
C ASP A 112 -7.96 -16.15 -18.08
N GLU A 113 -6.94 -15.71 -18.82
CA GLU A 113 -5.55 -16.12 -18.59
C GLU A 113 -5.02 -15.54 -17.26
N TYR A 114 -5.45 -14.31 -16.92
CA TYR A 114 -5.15 -13.70 -15.63
C TYR A 114 -5.87 -14.42 -14.47
N LEU A 115 -7.15 -14.77 -14.62
CA LEU A 115 -7.89 -15.54 -13.61
C LEU A 115 -7.24 -16.90 -13.32
N LYS A 116 -6.76 -17.59 -14.36
CA LYS A 116 -6.05 -18.88 -14.21
C LYS A 116 -4.69 -18.73 -13.53
N ALA A 117 -4.00 -17.63 -13.74
CA ALA A 117 -2.71 -17.36 -13.10
C ALA A 117 -2.85 -16.89 -11.64
N LEU A 118 -3.98 -16.28 -11.29
CA LEU A 118 -4.29 -15.78 -9.95
C LEU A 118 -4.64 -16.90 -8.95
N GLY A 119 -4.98 -18.10 -9.45
CA GLY A 119 -5.34 -19.29 -8.66
C GLY A 119 -6.77 -19.28 -8.21
#